data_AF-A0A7S1U8J7-F1
#
_entry.id   AF-A0A7S1U8J7-F1
#
_cell.length_a   1.000
_cell.length_b   1.000
_cell.length_c   1.000
_cell.angle_alpha   90.00
_cell.angle_beta   90.00
_cell.angle_gamma   90.00
#
_symmetry.space_group_name_H-M   'P 1'
#
loop_
_entity.id
_entity.type
_entity.pdbx_description
1 polymer ?
#
loop_
_entity_poly.entity_id
_entity_poly.type
_entity_poly.pdbx_seq_one_letter_code
_entity_poly.pdbx_strand_id
1 'polypeptide(L)'
;FGGEIQPQGCEFTLSVASADDLNRQVVKSDSTTVAITHSHGDGLSFEIPPDTQKGSVTTIEGLVMKAVRDLRMYQDARREQQPEIADALDGVLADLAMLAAGLVLPFTLVISDPAGNCFVENPHLPKADPALRVRRFNRTATQ
;
A
#
# COMPACT_ATOMS: atom_id res chain seq x y z
N PHE A 1 3.89 14.47 -1.12
CA PHE A 1 3.09 15.42 -0.32
C PHE A 1 3.75 15.51 1.05
N GLY A 2 4.31 16.67 1.40
CA GLY A 2 4.92 16.92 2.71
C GLY A 2 4.25 18.13 3.35
N GLY A 3 3.25 17.88 4.21
CA GLY A 3 2.62 18.91 5.02
C GLY A 3 3.35 19.10 6.34
N GLU A 4 2.87 20.03 7.16
CA GLU A 4 3.31 20.14 8.56
C GLU A 4 3.12 18.79 9.29
N ILE A 5 4.07 18.44 10.15
CA ILE A 5 4.00 17.22 10.94
C ILE A 5 2.84 17.38 11.93
N GLN A 6 1.89 16.44 11.89
CA GLN A 6 0.71 16.47 12.76
C GLN A 6 1.09 16.16 14.22
N PRO A 7 0.23 16.43 15.22
CA PRO A 7 0.53 16.06 16.60
C PRO A 7 0.75 14.55 16.82
N GLN A 8 0.10 13.71 15.99
CA GLN A 8 0.18 12.24 16.05
C GLN A 8 0.39 11.63 14.67
N GLY A 9 0.99 10.44 14.62
CA GLY A 9 1.01 9.61 13.43
C GLY A 9 -0.36 9.00 13.14
N CYS A 10 -0.58 8.59 11.89
CA CYS A 10 -1.79 7.91 11.44
C CYS A 10 -1.46 6.51 10.91
N GLU A 11 -2.34 5.56 11.19
CA GLU A 11 -2.35 4.26 10.54
C GLU A 11 -3.77 3.92 10.11
N PHE A 12 -3.91 3.54 8.85
CA PHE A 12 -5.14 3.05 8.25
C PHE A 12 -4.95 1.57 7.93
N THR A 13 -5.84 0.72 8.42
CA THR A 13 -5.90 -0.70 8.09
C THR A 13 -7.23 -0.96 7.39
N LEU A 14 -7.17 -1.38 6.13
CA LEU A 14 -8.34 -1.65 5.31
C LEU A 14 -8.36 -3.12 4.89
N SER A 15 -9.50 -3.78 5.10
CA SER A 15 -9.80 -5.05 4.44
C SER A 15 -10.41 -4.77 3.07
N VAL A 16 -9.65 -5.01 2.01
CA VAL A 16 -10.10 -4.84 0.63
C VAL A 16 -10.78 -6.14 0.21
N ALA A 17 -12.10 -6.10 0.03
CA ALA A 17 -12.91 -7.29 -0.26
C ALA A 17 -13.74 -7.17 -1.54
N SER A 18 -13.74 -5.99 -2.18
CA SER A 18 -14.52 -5.71 -3.39
C SER A 18 -13.77 -4.80 -4.36
N ALA A 19 -14.25 -4.75 -5.60
CA ALA A 19 -13.76 -3.79 -6.59
C ALA A 19 -14.05 -2.33 -6.19
N ASP A 20 -15.13 -2.08 -5.45
CA ASP A 20 -15.43 -0.73 -4.95
C ASP A 20 -14.39 -0.26 -3.92
N ASP A 21 -13.85 -1.18 -3.12
CA ASP A 21 -12.76 -0.85 -2.21
C ASP A 21 -11.51 -0.40 -2.96
N LEU A 22 -11.21 -1.00 -4.12
CA LEU A 22 -10.05 -0.63 -4.94
C LEU A 22 -10.13 0.82 -5.45
N ASN A 23 -11.33 1.38 -5.57
CA ASN A 23 -11.59 2.74 -6.05
C ASN A 23 -11.45 3.82 -4.96
N ARG A 24 -11.32 3.44 -3.69
CA ARG A 24 -11.16 4.39 -2.58
C ARG A 24 -9.96 5.28 -2.78
N GLN A 25 -10.13 6.59 -2.58
CA GLN A 25 -9.03 7.53 -2.62
C GLN A 25 -8.05 7.31 -1.46
N VAL A 26 -6.77 7.45 -1.78
CA VAL A 26 -5.64 7.35 -0.87
C VAL A 26 -4.76 8.57 -1.04
N VAL A 27 -4.44 9.22 0.08
CA VAL A 27 -3.36 10.20 0.16
C VAL A 27 -2.16 9.51 0.82
N LYS A 28 -1.08 9.37 0.05
CA LYS A 28 0.21 8.88 0.52
C LYS A 28 1.16 10.06 0.71
N SER A 29 1.82 10.15 1.87
CA SER A 29 2.95 11.07 2.10
C SER A 29 4.29 10.39 1.81
N ASP A 30 5.37 11.17 1.75
CA ASP A 30 6.72 10.66 1.50
C ASP A 30 7.20 9.75 2.66
N SER A 31 6.76 10.05 3.90
CA SER A 31 7.07 9.29 5.13
C SER A 31 6.16 8.07 5.36
N THR A 32 5.31 7.72 4.40
CA THR A 32 4.34 6.63 4.55
C THR A 32 4.95 5.27 4.24
N THR A 33 4.77 4.31 5.15
CA THR A 33 4.91 2.88 4.90
C THR A 33 3.60 2.31 4.37
N VAL A 34 3.67 1.51 3.31
CA VAL A 34 2.51 0.77 2.77
C VAL A 34 2.80 -0.73 2.89
N ALA A 35 1.93 -1.49 3.52
CA ALA A 35 2.03 -2.95 3.59
C ALA A 35 0.77 -3.62 3.02
N ILE A 36 0.97 -4.69 2.26
CA ILE A 36 -0.07 -5.48 1.61
C ILE A 36 0.12 -6.94 2.00
N THR A 37 -0.94 -7.55 2.54
CA THR A 37 -0.92 -8.98 2.90
C THR A 37 -2.16 -9.71 2.40
N HIS A 38 -1.99 -10.89 1.81
CA HIS A 38 -3.09 -11.82 1.54
C HIS A 38 -2.70 -13.26 1.85
N SER A 39 -3.71 -14.09 2.08
CA SER A 39 -3.55 -15.51 2.41
C SER A 39 -3.95 -16.46 1.27
N HIS A 40 -4.31 -15.94 0.09
CA HIS A 40 -4.56 -16.76 -1.09
C HIS A 40 -3.25 -17.38 -1.64
N GLY A 41 -3.28 -18.65 -2.05
CA GLY A 41 -2.10 -19.36 -2.56
C GLY A 41 -1.00 -19.54 -1.50
N ASP A 42 0.25 -19.25 -1.87
CA ASP A 42 1.40 -19.26 -0.95
C ASP A 42 1.43 -18.06 0.01
N GLY A 43 0.49 -17.12 -0.16
CA GLY A 43 0.41 -15.88 0.60
C GLY A 43 1.46 -14.85 0.17
N LEU A 44 1.12 -13.57 0.32
CA LEU A 44 2.01 -12.46 0.02
C LEU A 44 2.15 -11.57 1.25
N SER A 45 3.36 -11.10 1.50
CA SER A 45 3.65 -9.99 2.40
C SER A 45 4.57 -9.03 1.67
N PHE A 46 4.02 -7.91 1.22
CA PHE A 46 4.74 -6.89 0.47
C PHE A 46 4.72 -5.57 1.22
N GLU A 47 5.86 -4.88 1.25
CA GLU A 47 6.02 -3.60 1.94
C GLU A 47 6.74 -2.58 1.05
N ILE A 48 6.25 -1.34 1.06
CA ILE A 48 6.89 -0.16 0.49
C ILE A 48 7.37 0.70 1.66
N PRO A 49 8.68 0.76 1.93
CA PRO A 49 9.25 1.59 2.98
C PRO A 49 9.04 3.09 2.70
N PRO A 50 9.16 3.95 3.74
CA PRO A 50 9.13 5.40 3.56
C PRO A 50 10.25 5.88 2.63
N ASP A 51 10.09 7.07 2.05
CA ASP A 51 11.05 7.76 1.17
C ASP A 51 11.41 7.05 -0.14
N THR A 52 10.94 5.82 -0.36
CA THR A 52 11.12 5.08 -1.63
C THR A 52 10.25 5.61 -2.77
N GLN A 53 9.16 6.29 -2.44
CA GLN A 53 8.24 6.87 -3.41
C GLN A 53 7.76 8.24 -2.92
N LYS A 54 7.67 9.20 -3.85
CA LYS A 54 7.06 10.49 -3.57
C LYS A 54 5.57 10.34 -3.22
N GLY A 55 5.12 11.14 -2.27
CA GLY A 55 3.73 11.16 -1.87
C GLY A 55 2.83 11.56 -3.03
N SER A 56 1.65 10.97 -3.07
CA SER A 56 0.70 11.06 -4.18
C SER A 56 -0.74 10.99 -3.68
N VAL A 57 -1.67 11.49 -4.48
CA VAL A 57 -3.10 11.20 -4.34
C VAL A 57 -3.45 10.20 -5.44
N THR A 58 -4.02 9.07 -5.06
CA THR A 58 -4.30 7.94 -5.96
C THR A 58 -5.51 7.16 -5.45
N THR A 59 -5.90 6.09 -6.12
CA THR A 59 -6.77 5.04 -5.57
C THR A 59 -5.93 3.89 -5.00
N ILE A 60 -6.57 2.94 -4.31
CA ILE A 60 -5.90 1.71 -3.86
C ILE A 60 -5.35 0.92 -5.05
N GLU A 61 -6.15 0.72 -6.10
CA GLU A 61 -5.68 0.11 -7.35
C GLU A 61 -4.44 0.86 -7.87
N GLY A 62 -4.53 2.19 -8.00
CA GLY A 62 -3.45 3.00 -8.54
C GLY A 62 -2.17 2.92 -7.69
N LEU A 63 -2.30 2.80 -6.37
CA LEU A 63 -1.18 2.62 -5.45
C LEU A 63 -0.46 1.30 -5.71
N VAL A 64 -1.21 0.19 -5.79
CA VAL A 64 -0.66 -1.15 -6.04
C VAL A 64 -0.05 -1.24 -7.44
N MET A 65 -0.75 -0.74 -8.47
CA MET A 65 -0.25 -0.73 -9.85
C MET A 65 0.98 0.15 -10.05
N LYS A 66 1.11 1.22 -9.26
CA LYS A 66 2.33 2.02 -9.25
C LYS A 66 3.52 1.20 -8.72
N ALA A 67 3.34 0.47 -7.62
CA ALA A 67 4.38 -0.40 -7.08
C ALA A 67 4.82 -1.46 -8.10
N VAL A 68 3.86 -2.09 -8.79
CA VAL A 68 4.13 -3.06 -9.86
C VAL A 68 4.97 -2.42 -10.98
N ARG A 69 4.59 -1.23 -11.46
CA ARG A 69 5.33 -0.53 -12.53
C ARG A 69 6.74 -0.17 -12.10
N ASP A 70 6.90 0.43 -10.92
CA ASP A 70 8.20 0.88 -10.42
C ASP A 70 9.17 -0.30 -10.26
N LEU A 71 8.70 -1.43 -9.74
CA LEU A 71 9.51 -2.64 -9.57
C LEU A 71 9.85 -3.29 -10.91
N ARG A 72 8.93 -3.30 -11.88
CA ARG A 72 9.16 -3.84 -13.22
C ARG A 72 10.24 -3.10 -14.01
N MET A 73 10.41 -1.78 -13.80
CA MET A 73 11.39 -0.98 -14.56
C MET A 73 12.82 -1.50 -14.48
N TYR A 74 13.17 -2.21 -13.40
CA TYR A 74 14.51 -2.74 -13.18
C TYR A 74 14.61 -4.26 -13.41
N GLN A 75 13.52 -4.92 -13.84
CA GLN A 75 13.51 -6.39 -13.97
C GLN A 75 14.48 -6.90 -15.03
N ASP A 76 14.67 -6.22 -16.16
CA ASP A 76 15.60 -6.67 -17.20
C ASP A 76 17.05 -6.68 -16.68
N ALA A 77 17.47 -5.61 -16.01
CA ALA A 77 18.78 -5.55 -15.37
C ALA A 77 18.93 -6.59 -14.24
N ARG A 78 17.86 -6.87 -13.47
CA ARG A 78 17.88 -7.93 -12.45
C ARG A 78 18.00 -9.31 -13.06
N ARG A 79 17.38 -9.60 -14.21
CA ARG A 79 17.49 -10.89 -14.89
C ARG A 79 18.92 -11.20 -15.33
N GLU A 80 19.67 -10.18 -15.76
CA GLU A 80 21.07 -10.34 -16.14
C GLU A 80 21.97 -10.60 -14.93
N GLN A 81 21.74 -9.92 -13.81
CA GLN A 81 22.62 -9.95 -12.64
C GLN A 81 22.26 -11.04 -11.62
N GLN A 82 20.96 -11.27 -11.43
CA GLN A 82 20.37 -12.05 -10.35
C GLN A 82 19.07 -12.74 -10.82
N PRO A 83 19.16 -13.73 -11.73
CA PRO A 83 17.99 -14.35 -12.36
C PRO A 83 17.02 -15.00 -11.36
N GLU A 84 17.55 -15.67 -10.32
CA GLU A 84 16.70 -16.29 -9.28
C GLU A 84 15.84 -15.27 -8.52
N ILE A 85 16.39 -14.09 -8.23
CA ILE A 85 15.67 -13.00 -7.56
C ILE A 85 14.67 -12.36 -8.53
N ALA A 86 15.02 -12.25 -9.81
CA ALA A 86 14.11 -11.75 -10.82
C ALA A 86 12.86 -12.64 -10.96
N ASP A 87 13.03 -13.97 -10.98
CA ASP A 87 11.93 -14.94 -11.07
C ASP A 87 11.02 -14.88 -9.82
N ALA A 88 11.61 -14.82 -8.63
CA ALA A 88 10.84 -14.66 -7.39
C ALA A 88 10.03 -13.34 -7.38
N LEU A 89 10.64 -12.25 -7.86
CA LEU A 89 9.97 -10.96 -7.95
C LEU A 89 8.87 -10.95 -9.02
N ASP A 90 9.03 -11.68 -10.13
CA ASP A 90 7.98 -11.82 -11.14
C ASP A 90 6.71 -12.46 -10.55
N GLY A 91 6.85 -13.43 -9.64
CA GLY A 91 5.72 -13.99 -8.87
C GLY A 91 5.00 -12.93 -8.03
N VAL A 92 5.76 -12.17 -7.23
CA VAL A 92 5.21 -11.07 -6.41
C VAL A 92 4.52 -10.01 -7.27
N LEU A 93 5.09 -9.68 -8.43
CA LEU A 93 4.52 -8.70 -9.36
C LEU A 93 3.23 -9.19 -10.03
N ALA A 94 3.11 -10.51 -10.24
CA ALA A 94 1.88 -11.12 -10.73
C ALA A 94 0.79 -11.05 -9.66
N ASP A 95 1.10 -11.42 -8.41
CA ASP A 95 0.16 -11.35 -7.30
C ASP A 95 -0.35 -9.92 -7.09
N LEU A 96 0.55 -8.94 -6.97
CA LEU A 96 0.17 -7.53 -6.82
C LEU A 96 -0.73 -7.04 -7.97
N ALA A 97 -0.48 -7.47 -9.20
CA ALA A 97 -1.33 -7.12 -10.35
C ALA A 97 -2.72 -7.78 -10.25
N MET A 98 -2.81 -9.02 -9.77
CA MET A 98 -4.10 -9.68 -9.54
C MET A 98 -4.89 -9.05 -8.40
N LEU A 99 -4.23 -8.59 -7.33
CA LEU A 99 -4.86 -7.83 -6.25
C LEU A 99 -5.43 -6.51 -6.79
N ALA A 100 -4.64 -5.77 -7.57
CA ALA A 100 -5.07 -4.51 -8.17
C ALA A 100 -6.23 -4.69 -9.17
N ALA A 101 -6.28 -5.82 -9.87
CA ALA A 101 -7.39 -6.16 -10.77
C ALA A 101 -8.64 -6.68 -10.03
N GLY A 102 -8.58 -6.86 -8.70
CA GLY A 102 -9.67 -7.44 -7.91
C GLY A 102 -9.90 -8.93 -8.16
N LEU A 103 -8.94 -9.63 -8.75
CA LEU A 103 -9.01 -11.07 -9.04
C LEU A 103 -8.64 -11.91 -7.82
N VAL A 104 -7.78 -11.38 -6.94
CA VAL A 104 -7.44 -11.98 -5.64
C VAL A 104 -7.96 -11.05 -4.55
N LEU A 105 -8.99 -11.52 -3.86
CA LEU A 105 -9.64 -10.85 -2.74
C LEU A 105 -10.03 -11.92 -1.70
N PRO A 106 -10.09 -11.57 -0.40
CA PRO A 106 -9.73 -10.29 0.17
C PRO A 106 -8.22 -10.16 0.44
N PHE A 107 -7.73 -8.94 0.58
CA PHE A 107 -6.40 -8.64 1.13
C PHE A 107 -6.45 -7.51 2.15
N THR A 108 -5.40 -7.40 2.96
CA THR A 108 -5.25 -6.32 3.94
C THR A 108 -4.27 -5.29 3.41
N LEU A 109 -4.68 -4.03 3.41
CA LEU A 109 -3.84 -2.87 3.12
C LEU A 109 -3.61 -2.10 4.43
N VAL A 110 -2.34 -1.88 4.78
CA VAL A 110 -1.95 -1.02 5.90
C VAL A 110 -1.18 0.16 5.35
N ILE A 111 -1.59 1.38 5.72
CA ILE A 111 -0.92 2.63 5.38
C ILE A 111 -0.60 3.34 6.68
N SER A 112 0.68 3.44 7.02
CA SER A 112 1.16 4.03 8.26
C SER A 112 2.07 5.21 7.97
N ASP A 113 1.76 6.37 8.53
CA ASP A 113 2.54 7.59 8.35
C ASP A 113 2.83 8.24 9.70
N PRO A 114 4.10 8.22 10.14
CA PRO A 114 4.54 8.95 11.32
C PRO A 114 4.25 10.44 11.24
N ALA A 115 4.25 11.07 10.06
CA ALA A 115 3.94 12.49 9.93
C ALA A 115 2.43 12.80 10.10
N GLY A 116 1.57 11.79 10.05
CA GLY A 116 0.12 11.94 10.23
C GLY A 116 -0.63 12.50 9.03
N ASN A 117 0.00 12.49 7.85
CA ASN A 117 -0.50 13.11 6.61
C ASN A 117 -1.09 12.08 5.62
N CYS A 118 -1.14 10.81 6.01
CA CYS A 118 -1.81 9.75 5.26
C CYS A 118 -3.34 9.82 5.38
N PHE A 119 -4.05 9.35 4.36
CA PHE A 119 -5.50 9.25 4.37
C PHE A 119 -6.01 8.11 3.47
N VAL A 120 -7.09 7.46 3.90
CA VAL A 120 -7.88 6.51 3.10
C VAL A 120 -9.35 6.90 3.20
N GLU A 121 -10.02 6.96 2.05
CA GLU A 121 -11.42 7.35 1.96
C GLU A 121 -12.36 6.35 2.66
N ASN A 122 -13.34 6.91 3.38
CA ASN A 122 -14.50 6.21 3.90
C ASN A 122 -15.73 6.58 3.04
N PRO A 123 -16.21 5.67 2.17
CA PRO A 123 -17.37 5.93 1.31
C PRO A 123 -18.71 5.94 2.06
N HIS A 124 -18.73 5.50 3.33
CA HIS A 124 -19.94 5.40 4.14
C HIS A 124 -20.21 6.62 5.02
N LEU A 125 -19.40 7.68 4.92
CA LEU A 125 -19.57 8.89 5.71
C LEU A 125 -21.02 9.42 5.66
N PRO A 126 -21.60 9.85 6.80
CA PRO A 126 -20.96 10.01 8.11
C PRO A 126 -20.89 8.73 8.96
N LYS A 127 -21.31 7.57 8.44
CA LYS A 127 -21.24 6.29 9.17
C LYS A 127 -19.80 5.80 9.24
N ALA A 128 -19.52 5.02 10.29
CA ALA A 128 -18.27 4.28 10.40
C ALA A 128 -18.20 3.23 9.29
N ASP A 129 -16.99 3.03 8.78
CA ASP A 129 -16.69 2.01 7.79
C ASP A 129 -16.32 0.70 8.51
N PRO A 130 -17.04 -0.40 8.28
CA PRO A 130 -16.71 -1.68 8.92
C PRO A 130 -15.40 -2.30 8.42
N ALA A 131 -14.94 -1.95 7.22
CA ALA A 131 -13.73 -2.49 6.61
C ALA A 131 -12.48 -1.66 6.92
N LEU A 132 -12.64 -0.38 7.31
CA LEU A 132 -11.54 0.55 7.57
C LEU A 132 -11.37 0.83 9.07
N ARG A 133 -10.21 0.48 9.60
CA ARG A 133 -9.78 0.84 10.96
C ARG A 133 -8.75 1.97 10.89
N VAL A 134 -8.94 3.00 11.70
CA VAL A 134 -8.00 4.12 11.84
C VAL A 134 -7.42 4.14 13.25
N ARG A 135 -6.09 4.19 13.36
CA ARG A 135 -5.35 4.31 14.62
C ARG A 135 -4.48 5.56 14.57
N ARG A 136 -4.54 6.37 15.62
CA ARG A 136 -3.57 7.44 15.86
C ARG A 136 -2.56 6.99 16.90
N PHE A 137 -1.29 7.33 16.72
CA PHE A 137 -0.22 6.91 17.63
C PHE A 137 0.76 8.05 17.92
N ASN A 138 1.37 8.00 19.10
CA ASN A 138 2.49 8.87 19.45
C ASN A 138 3.77 8.28 18.84
N ARG A 139 4.60 9.14 18.26
CA ARG A 139 5.88 8.73 17.65
C ARG A 139 6.83 8.19 18.70
N THR A 140 7.57 7.14 18.36
CA THR A 140 8.73 6.73 19.13
C THR A 140 9.96 7.52 18.71
N ALA A 141 11.04 7.52 19.51
CA ALA A 141 12.27 8.26 19.21
C ALA A 141 12.95 7.85 17.87
N THR A 142 12.55 6.72 17.30
CA THR A 142 13.04 6.15 16.03
C THR A 142 12.16 6.47 14.83
N GLN A 143 11.07 7.22 15.01
CA GLN A 143 10.06 7.58 14.00
C GLN A 143 9.95 9.09 13.87
#